data_AF-A0A0Q6AQJ8-F1
#
_entry.id   AF-A0A0Q6AQJ8-F1
#
_cell.length_a   1.000
_cell.length_b   1.000
_cell.length_c   1.000
_cell.angle_alpha   90.00
_cell.angle_beta   90.00
_cell.angle_gamma   90.00
#
_symmetry.space_group_name_H-M   'P 1'
#
loop_
_entity.id
_entity.type
_entity.pdbx_description
1 polymer ?
#
loop_
_entity_poly.entity_id
_entity_poly.type
_entity_poly.pdbx_seq_one_letter_code
_entity_poly.pdbx_strand_id
1 'polypeptide(L)' 'MGAEGRIDPAMIADAQALGVDVIAACEAGLAHAIRQAREAEWLKENQAAIAEWNGWVDHNELPLAKYRMF' A
#
# COMPACT_ATOMS: atom_id res chain seq x y z
N MET A 1 20.54 -8.22 5.34
CA MET A 1 19.81 -8.53 6.58
C MET A 1 18.85 -9.65 6.26
N GLY A 2 19.29 -10.90 6.40
CA GLY A 2 18.50 -12.06 6.04
C GLY A 2 17.40 -12.24 7.09
N ALA A 3 16.14 -12.08 6.69
CA ALA A 3 15.04 -12.55 7.51
C ALA A 3 15.04 -14.08 7.36
N GLU A 4 15.55 -14.79 8.36
CA GLU A 4 15.20 -16.19 8.53
C GLU A 4 13.70 -16.23 8.85
N GLY A 5 12.90 -16.36 7.79
CA GLY A 5 11.44 -16.36 7.86
C GLY A 5 10.96 -17.66 8.47
N ARG A 6 10.52 -17.61 9.71
CA ARG A 6 9.80 -18.72 10.34
C ARG A 6 8.40 -18.25 10.72
N ILE A 7 7.40 -18.94 10.20
CA ILE A 7 6.02 -18.84 10.68
C ILE A 7 5.91 -19.71 11.94
N ASP A 8 5.25 -19.19 12.97
CA ASP A 8 5.01 -19.93 14.21
C ASP A 8 4.25 -21.24 13.90
N PRO A 9 4.79 -22.41 14.27
CA PRO A 9 4.11 -23.69 14.10
C PRO A 9 2.71 -23.73 14.72
N ALA A 10 2.46 -23.01 15.82
CA ALA A 10 1.13 -22.93 16.44
C ALA A 10 0.12 -22.27 15.50
N MET A 11 0.51 -21.20 14.80
CA MET A 11 -0.34 -20.54 13.81
C MET A 11 -0.64 -21.42 12.60
N ILE A 12 0.33 -22.25 12.19
CA ILE A 12 0.11 -23.22 11.11
C ILE A 12 -0.90 -24.29 11.56
N ALA A 13 -0.78 -24.79 12.79
CA ALA A 13 -1.71 -25.77 13.34
C ALA A 13 -3.13 -25.19 13.46
N ASP A 14 -3.27 -23.95 13.93
CA ASP A 14 -4.56 -23.25 14.01
C ASP A 14 -5.17 -23.03 12.62
N ALA A 15 -4.36 -22.59 11.65
CA ALA A 15 -4.81 -22.41 10.27
C ALA A 15 -5.30 -23.72 9.65
N GLN A 16 -4.59 -24.83 9.88
CA GLN A 16 -5.03 -26.16 9.42
C GLN A 16 -6.34 -26.59 10.09
N ALA A 17 -6.47 -26.39 11.41
CA ALA A 17 -7.69 -26.72 12.15
C ALA A 17 -8.91 -25.90 11.68
N LEU A 18 -8.68 -24.67 11.22
CA LEU A 18 -9.70 -23.75 10.73
C LEU A 18 -9.91 -23.84 9.20
N GLY A 19 -9.18 -24.70 8.49
CA GLY A 19 -9.28 -24.82 7.03
C GLY A 19 -8.78 -23.59 6.26
N VAL A 20 -7.88 -22.80 6.86
CA VAL A 20 -7.26 -21.63 6.23
C VAL A 20 -6.10 -22.07 5.35
N ASP A 21 -6.10 -21.60 4.10
CA ASP A 21 -4.97 -21.79 3.19
C ASP A 21 -3.80 -20.85 3.57
N VAL A 22 -2.81 -21.42 4.25
CA VAL A 22 -1.62 -20.71 4.72
C VAL A 22 -0.83 -20.09 3.58
N ILE A 23 -0.72 -20.76 2.44
CA ILE A 23 0.07 -20.26 1.30
C ILE A 23 -0.64 -19.05 0.69
N ALA A 24 -1.94 -19.17 0.43
CA ALA A 24 -2.72 -18.05 -0.10
C ALA A 24 -2.71 -16.83 0.85
N ALA A 25 -2.80 -17.07 2.17
CA ALA A 25 -2.71 -16.00 3.17
C ALA A 25 -1.32 -15.33 3.18
N CYS A 26 -0.24 -16.11 3.06
CA CYS A 26 1.12 -15.57 2.97
C CYS A 26 1.32 -14.75 1.69
N GLU A 27 0.85 -15.25 0.54
CA GLU A 27 0.93 -14.53 -0.74
C GLU A 27 0.18 -13.20 -0.68
N ALA A 28 -1.03 -13.20 -0.14
CA ALA A 28 -1.82 -11.98 0.04
C ALA A 28 -1.11 -10.97 0.96
N GLY A 29 -0.58 -11.44 2.09
CA GLY A 29 0.18 -10.59 3.02
C GLY A 29 1.45 -10.01 2.38
N LEU A 30 2.20 -10.82 1.64
CA LEU A 30 3.41 -10.39 0.94
C LEU A 30 3.09 -9.40 -0.18
N ALA A 31 2.06 -9.65 -0.98
CA ALA A 31 1.62 -8.74 -2.03
C ALA A 31 1.21 -7.38 -1.45
N HIS A 32 0.51 -7.37 -0.32
CA HIS A 32 0.14 -6.16 0.41
C HIS A 32 1.37 -5.38 0.87
N ALA A 33 2.33 -6.05 1.53
CA ALA A 33 3.56 -5.43 2.01
C ALA A 33 4.40 -4.84 0.87
N ILE A 34 4.52 -5.57 -0.25
CA ILE A 34 5.22 -5.08 -1.45
C ILE A 34 4.52 -3.84 -2.01
N ARG A 35 3.19 -3.85 -2.10
CA ARG A 35 2.41 -2.71 -2.59
C ARG A 35 2.65 -1.48 -1.71
N GLN A 36 2.57 -1.62 -0.40
CA GLN A 36 2.83 -0.53 0.54
C GLN A 36 4.26 0.02 0.41
N ALA A 37 5.25 -0.86 0.28
CA ALA A 37 6.64 -0.44 0.10
C ALA A 37 6.83 0.35 -1.21
N ARG A 38 6.22 -0.11 -2.31
CA ARG A 38 6.25 0.60 -3.60
C ARG A 38 5.53 1.93 -3.55
N GLU A 39 4.37 1.99 -2.88
CA GLU A 39 3.61 3.23 -2.70
C GLU A 39 4.40 4.25 -1.89
N ALA A 40 5.05 3.82 -0.81
CA ALA A 40 5.91 4.66 0.00
C ALA A 40 7.10 5.20 -0.80
N GLU A 41 7.71 4.38 -1.67
CA GLU A 41 8.80 4.83 -2.53
C GLU A 41 8.32 5.82 -3.59
N TRP A 42 7.22 5.51 -4.27
CA TRP A 42 6.60 6.40 -5.25
C TRP A 42 6.26 7.76 -4.64
N LEU A 43 5.70 7.79 -3.42
CA LEU A 43 5.38 9.04 -2.71
C LEU A 43 6.63 9.88 -2.45
N LYS A 44 7.76 9.26 -2.09
CA LYS A 44 9.03 9.98 -1.91
C LYS A 44 9.53 10.55 -3.24
N GLU A 45 9.54 9.73 -4.29
CA GLU A 45 9.98 10.14 -5.62
C GLU A 45 9.14 11.31 -6.18
N ASN A 46 7.84 11.31 -5.89
CA ASN A 46 6.88 12.27 -6.44
C ASN A 46 6.58 13.44 -5.47
N GLN A 47 7.21 13.48 -4.30
CA GLN A 47 6.93 14.49 -3.27
C GLN A 47 7.05 15.93 -3.79
N ALA A 48 8.07 16.20 -4.59
CA ALA A 48 8.30 17.53 -5.17
C ALA A 48 7.19 17.91 -6.18
N ALA A 49 6.83 17.01 -7.09
CA ALA A 49 5.78 17.24 -8.07
C ALA A 49 4.40 17.43 -7.41
N ILE A 50 4.11 16.63 -6.37
CA ILE A 50 2.89 16.78 -5.56
C ILE A 50 2.87 18.15 -4.86
N ALA A 51 4.00 18.56 -4.26
CA ALA A 51 4.08 19.85 -3.58
C ALA A 51 3.92 21.04 -4.55
N GLU A 52 4.54 20.98 -5.73
CA GLU A 52 4.39 21.99 -6.78
C GLU A 52 2.94 22.09 -7.26
N TRP A 53 2.30 20.96 -7.55
CA TRP A 53 0.91 20.92 -7.97
C TRP A 53 -0.03 21.47 -6.90
N ASN A 54 0.15 21.07 -5.64
CA ASN A 54 -0.64 21.60 -4.53
C ASN A 54 -0.48 23.13 -4.40
N GLY A 55 0.76 23.62 -4.48
CA GLY A 55 1.03 25.05 -4.48
C GLY A 55 0.36 25.78 -5.64
N TRP A 56 0.36 25.20 -6.84
CA TRP A 56 -0.35 25.78 -7.98
C TRP A 56 -1.86 25.85 -7.74
N VAL A 57 -2.48 24.79 -7.22
CA VAL A 57 -3.92 24.75 -6.92
C VAL A 57 -4.31 25.78 -5.86
N ASP A 58 -3.50 25.97 -4.82
CA ASP A 58 -3.74 26.98 -3.79
C ASP A 58 -3.82 28.41 -4.35
N HIS A 59 -3.06 28.70 -5.41
CA HIS A 59 -3.04 30.03 -6.05
C HIS A 59 -4.06 30.19 -7.19
N ASN A 60 -4.49 29.11 -7.83
CA ASN A 60 -5.25 29.15 -9.09
C ASN A 60 -6.65 28.52 -8.99
N GLU A 61 -7.06 28.08 -7.79
CA GLU A 61 -8.24 27.26 -7.53
C GLU A 61 -8.18 25.89 -8.24
N LEU A 62 -9.14 25.01 -7.93
CA LEU A 62 -9.19 23.68 -8.54
C LEU A 62 -9.45 23.78 -10.05
N PRO A 63 -8.54 23.27 -10.91
CA PRO A 63 -8.79 23.18 -12.34
C PRO A 63 -10.13 22.51 -12.62
N LEU A 64 -10.87 23.06 -13.58
CA LEU A 64 -12.13 22.48 -14.05
C LEU A 64 -13.24 22.40 -12.99
N ALA A 65 -13.09 23.04 -11.81
CA ALA A 65 -14.14 23.12 -10.80
C ALA A 65 -15.47 23.65 -11.39
N LYS A 66 -15.39 24.54 -12.39
CA LYS A 66 -16.52 25.07 -13.18
C LYS A 66 -17.36 24.00 -13.91
N TYR A 67 -16.85 22.79 -14.09
CA TYR A 67 -17.56 21.68 -14.73
C TYR A 67 -18.03 20.62 -13.73
N ARG A 68 -17.74 20.79 -12.43
CA ARG A 68 -18.21 19.86 -11.39
C ARG A 68 -19.71 20.04 -11.20
N MET A 69 -20.51 19.15 -11.77
CA MET A 69 -21.93 19.02 -11.46
C MET A 69 -22.08 18.31 -10.12
N PHE A 70 -22.72 18.97 -9.16
CA PHE A 70 -23.18 18.39 -7.90
C PHE A 70 -24.65 18.02 -8.03
#